data_AF-A0A0F5ITX8-F1
#
_entry.id   AF-A0A0F5ITX8-F1
#
_cell.length_a   1.000
_cell.length_b   1.000
_cell.length_c   1.000
_cell.angle_alpha   90.00
_cell.angle_beta   90.00
_cell.angle_gamma   90.00
#
_symmetry.space_group_name_H-M   'P 1'
#
loop_
_entity.id
_entity.type
_entity.pdbx_description
1 polymer ?
#
loop_
_entity_poly.entity_id
_entity_poly.type
_entity_poly.pdbx_seq_one_letter_code
_entity_poly.pdbx_strand_id
1 'polypeptide(L)'
;MAFCGKCGQQVNDGVKFCPACGAPMAAVAPTQETPPQPAAAPQQQYQQPQPVQQPPQAQQPQPAAGDTFSNLNNTADSTAQFDPRDIEQHKGMSILAYFGPLVLIPILAAKDSPFARYHSNQGLLLCIACIIYGIAYSILSGVILAISWRLYFVVSIIGLIGFVFAVLAVIGILNAVNGRAKELPLIGKYRLLK
;
A
#
# COMPACT_ATOMS: atom_id res chain seq x y z
N MET A 1 -24.72 -21.95 17.11
CA MET A 1 -24.60 -21.67 15.65
C MET A 1 -24.12 -20.25 15.45
N ALA A 2 -22.81 -20.08 15.26
CA ALA A 2 -22.19 -18.78 15.02
C ALA A 2 -21.94 -18.54 13.53
N PHE A 3 -21.75 -17.29 13.13
CA PHE A 3 -21.35 -16.90 11.77
C PHE A 3 -20.00 -16.19 11.81
N CYS A 4 -19.16 -16.42 10.80
CA CYS A 4 -17.88 -15.75 10.67
C CYS A 4 -18.09 -14.27 10.30
N GLY A 5 -17.62 -13.34 11.14
CA GLY A 5 -17.74 -11.90 10.88
C GLY A 5 -16.96 -11.39 9.66
N LYS A 6 -16.04 -12.20 9.10
CA LYS A 6 -15.23 -11.81 7.92
C LYS A 6 -15.81 -12.29 6.59
N CYS A 7 -16.31 -13.51 6.51
CA CYS A 7 -16.80 -14.11 5.25
C CYS A 7 -18.28 -14.53 5.27
N GLY A 8 -18.97 -14.39 6.40
CA GLY A 8 -20.40 -14.71 6.53
C GLY A 8 -20.73 -16.20 6.60
N GLN A 9 -19.75 -17.09 6.53
CA GLN A 9 -19.99 -18.53 6.60
C GLN A 9 -20.45 -18.96 8.01
N GLN A 10 -21.42 -19.86 8.07
CA GLN A 10 -21.87 -20.50 9.30
C GLN A 10 -20.76 -21.43 9.83
N VAL A 11 -20.50 -21.36 11.12
CA VAL A 11 -19.45 -22.15 11.79
C VAL A 11 -20.01 -22.87 13.01
N ASN A 12 -19.50 -24.08 13.24
CA ASN A 12 -19.83 -24.89 14.40
C ASN A 12 -19.26 -24.26 15.67
N ASP A 13 -19.95 -24.44 16.79
CA ASP A 13 -19.54 -23.87 18.07
C ASP A 13 -18.20 -24.51 18.52
N GLY A 14 -17.23 -23.68 18.97
CA GLY A 14 -15.93 -24.15 19.49
C GLY A 14 -14.74 -24.17 18.51
N VAL A 15 -14.90 -23.75 17.25
CA VAL A 15 -13.77 -23.64 16.31
C VAL A 15 -12.94 -22.37 16.56
N LYS A 16 -11.60 -22.50 16.61
CA LYS A 16 -10.69 -21.36 16.82
C LYS A 16 -10.48 -20.51 15.57
N PHE A 17 -10.67 -21.09 14.38
CA PHE A 17 -10.51 -20.43 13.09
C PHE A 17 -11.63 -20.85 12.12
N CYS A 18 -12.07 -19.94 11.27
CA CYS A 18 -13.05 -20.22 10.23
C CYS A 18 -12.43 -21.12 9.13
N PRO A 19 -13.00 -22.30 8.84
CA PRO A 19 -12.43 -23.25 7.88
C PRO A 19 -12.46 -22.74 6.42
N ALA A 20 -13.28 -21.74 6.11
CA ALA A 20 -13.42 -21.23 4.76
C ALA A 20 -12.48 -20.05 4.43
N CYS A 21 -12.09 -19.25 5.42
CA CYS A 21 -11.32 -18.03 5.18
C CYS A 21 -10.14 -17.82 6.14
N GLY A 22 -9.96 -18.70 7.13
CA GLY A 22 -8.84 -18.65 8.08
C GLY A 22 -8.94 -17.56 9.15
N ALA A 23 -10.06 -16.83 9.24
CA ALA A 23 -10.22 -15.78 10.25
C ALA A 23 -10.34 -16.37 11.67
N PRO A 24 -9.66 -15.79 12.69
CA PRO A 24 -9.79 -16.24 14.08
C PRO A 24 -11.18 -15.93 14.64
N MET A 25 -11.75 -16.86 15.40
CA MET A 25 -13.03 -16.69 16.09
C MET A 25 -12.81 -16.06 17.46
N ALA A 26 -13.40 -14.89 17.72
CA ALA A 26 -13.36 -14.26 19.04
C ALA A 26 -14.23 -15.08 20.01
N ALA A 27 -13.64 -15.53 21.12
CA ALA A 27 -14.38 -16.22 22.17
C ALA A 27 -15.31 -15.23 22.88
N VAL A 28 -16.62 -15.35 22.66
CA VAL A 28 -17.61 -14.66 23.49
C VAL A 28 -17.78 -15.49 24.76
N ALA A 29 -17.29 -14.99 25.88
CA ALA A 29 -17.52 -15.61 27.19
C ALA A 29 -19.02 -15.46 27.56
N PRO A 30 -19.69 -16.50 28.08
CA PRO A 30 -21.07 -16.40 28.53
C PRO A 30 -21.15 -15.56 29.82
N THR A 31 -22.07 -14.59 29.83
CA THR A 31 -22.51 -13.86 31.02
C THR A 31 -23.12 -14.81 32.05
N GLN A 32 -22.55 -14.83 33.26
CA GLN A 32 -23.16 -15.51 34.42
C GLN A 32 -24.15 -14.57 35.12
N GLU A 33 -25.41 -14.98 35.17
CA GLU A 33 -26.45 -14.41 36.01
C GLU A 33 -26.16 -14.72 37.49
N THR A 34 -26.30 -13.72 38.37
CA THR A 34 -26.18 -13.88 39.83
C THR A 34 -27.58 -13.82 40.47
N PRO A 35 -27.96 -14.72 41.41
CA PRO A 35 -29.28 -14.71 42.09
C PRO A 35 -29.44 -13.59 43.14
N PRO A 36 -30.69 -13.28 43.57
CA PRO A 36 -31.01 -12.06 44.33
C PRO A 36 -30.87 -12.24 45.85
N GLN A 37 -30.47 -11.18 46.56
CA GLN A 37 -30.62 -11.03 48.02
C GLN A 37 -31.18 -9.66 48.43
N PRO A 38 -31.84 -9.55 49.60
CA PRO A 38 -33.01 -8.69 49.79
C PRO A 38 -32.74 -7.29 50.35
N ALA A 39 -33.76 -6.46 50.14
CA ALA A 39 -33.92 -5.04 50.44
C ALA A 39 -33.37 -4.49 51.77
N ALA A 40 -32.81 -3.27 51.69
CA ALA A 40 -32.82 -2.27 52.75
C ALA A 40 -33.33 -0.93 52.19
N ALA A 41 -34.11 -0.22 53.02
CA ALA A 41 -35.06 0.85 52.71
C ALA A 41 -34.45 2.22 52.28
N PRO A 42 -35.24 3.14 51.70
CA PRO A 42 -34.75 4.22 50.84
C PRO A 42 -34.39 5.52 51.58
N GLN A 43 -33.31 6.17 51.17
CA GLN A 43 -33.10 7.60 51.42
C GLN A 43 -33.27 8.37 50.11
N GLN A 44 -34.23 9.30 50.13
CA GLN A 44 -34.53 10.19 49.01
C GLN A 44 -33.43 11.23 48.86
N GLN A 45 -32.80 11.26 47.69
CA GLN A 45 -31.93 12.34 47.27
C GLN A 45 -32.56 13.00 46.06
N TYR A 46 -32.89 14.28 46.19
CA TYR A 46 -33.50 15.10 45.15
C TYR A 46 -32.58 15.19 43.92
N GLN A 47 -33.03 14.66 42.77
CA GLN A 47 -32.36 14.86 41.48
C GLN A 47 -32.82 16.19 40.85
N GLN A 48 -31.86 17.08 40.58
CA GLN A 48 -32.03 18.21 39.65
C GLN A 48 -32.19 17.71 38.20
N PRO A 49 -32.95 18.41 37.33
CA PRO A 49 -33.10 18.03 35.93
C PRO A 49 -31.79 18.17 35.16
N GLN A 50 -31.39 17.13 34.43
CA GLN A 50 -30.23 17.18 33.53
C GLN A 50 -30.57 17.88 32.20
N PRO A 51 -29.63 18.66 31.62
CA PRO A 51 -29.79 19.27 30.30
C PRO A 51 -29.76 18.20 29.20
N VAL A 52 -30.68 18.34 28.24
CA VAL A 52 -30.85 17.45 27.08
C VAL A 52 -29.55 17.38 26.27
N GLN A 53 -28.93 16.20 26.20
CA GLN A 53 -27.76 15.94 25.36
C GLN A 53 -28.22 15.74 23.91
N GLN A 54 -27.66 16.54 22.99
CA GLN A 54 -27.80 16.33 21.55
C GLN A 54 -27.22 14.97 21.12
N PRO A 55 -27.81 14.28 20.12
CA PRO A 55 -27.30 13.01 19.64
C PRO A 55 -25.88 13.16 19.05
N PRO A 56 -24.99 12.16 19.24
CA PRO A 56 -23.63 12.22 18.72
C PRO A 56 -23.63 12.30 17.19
N GLN A 57 -22.94 13.31 16.64
CA GLN A 57 -22.61 13.35 15.23
C GLN A 57 -21.67 12.19 14.92
N ALA A 58 -22.01 11.37 13.92
CA ALA A 58 -21.15 10.30 13.44
C ALA A 58 -19.83 10.88 12.90
N GLN A 59 -18.76 10.76 13.68
CA GLN A 59 -17.40 11.00 13.22
C GLN A 59 -17.05 9.89 12.22
N GLN A 60 -16.89 10.25 10.95
CA GLN A 60 -16.31 9.34 9.96
C GLN A 60 -14.91 8.94 10.44
N PRO A 61 -14.58 7.63 10.50
CA PRO A 61 -13.26 7.18 10.94
C PRO A 61 -12.18 7.79 10.05
N GLN A 62 -11.23 8.50 10.65
CA GLN A 62 -10.03 8.93 9.94
C GLN A 62 -9.25 7.67 9.52
N PRO A 63 -8.84 7.55 8.23
CA PRO A 63 -8.12 6.37 7.76
C PRO A 63 -6.82 6.21 8.55
N ALA A 64 -6.60 5.03 9.12
CA ALA A 64 -5.34 4.73 9.79
C ALA A 64 -4.22 4.70 8.74
N ALA A 65 -2.98 5.03 9.11
CA ALA A 65 -1.86 5.09 8.16
C ALA A 65 -1.66 3.78 7.34
N GLY A 66 -2.10 2.64 7.87
CA GLY A 66 -2.11 1.35 7.15
C GLY A 66 -3.10 1.28 5.98
N ASP A 67 -4.21 2.01 6.04
CA ASP A 67 -5.20 2.10 4.97
C ASP A 67 -4.66 2.89 3.79
N THR A 68 -3.90 3.96 4.04
CA THR A 68 -3.29 4.79 3.00
C THR A 68 -2.27 4.02 2.19
N PHE A 69 -1.34 3.31 2.86
CA PHE A 69 -0.32 2.52 2.16
C PHE A 69 -0.94 1.39 1.34
N SER A 70 -1.96 0.71 1.88
CA SER A 70 -2.67 -0.37 1.19
C SER A 70 -3.37 0.13 -0.06
N ASN A 71 -4.01 1.31 -0.01
CA ASN A 71 -4.65 1.92 -1.17
C ASN A 71 -3.65 2.35 -2.25
N LEU A 72 -2.50 2.92 -1.86
CA LEU A 72 -1.48 3.35 -2.83
C LEU A 72 -0.86 2.16 -3.60
N ASN A 73 -0.75 1.01 -2.94
CA ASN A 73 -0.24 -0.21 -3.56
C ASN A 73 -1.35 -1.06 -4.22
N ASN A 74 -2.60 -0.59 -4.23
CA ASN A 74 -3.70 -1.26 -4.92
C ASN A 74 -3.77 -0.79 -6.38
N THR A 75 -2.80 -1.27 -7.18
CA THR A 75 -2.67 -0.98 -8.60
C THR A 75 -3.08 -2.18 -9.45
N ALA A 76 -3.33 -1.94 -10.75
CA ALA A 76 -3.73 -2.98 -11.67
C ALA A 76 -2.68 -4.10 -11.76
N ASP A 77 -3.14 -5.34 -11.71
CA ASP A 77 -2.32 -6.54 -11.85
C ASP A 77 -2.73 -7.26 -13.15
N SER A 78 -1.86 -7.16 -14.15
CA SER A 78 -2.05 -7.76 -15.47
C SER A 78 -1.34 -9.11 -15.62
N THR A 79 -0.86 -9.73 -14.53
CA THR A 79 -0.03 -10.95 -14.59
C THR A 79 -0.68 -12.09 -15.38
N ALA A 80 -2.00 -12.24 -15.27
CA ALA A 80 -2.75 -13.28 -15.98
C ALA A 80 -2.73 -13.16 -17.52
N GLN A 81 -2.25 -12.03 -18.06
CA GLN A 81 -2.18 -11.79 -19.50
C GLN A 81 -0.88 -12.30 -20.14
N PHE A 82 0.08 -12.78 -19.35
CA PHE A 82 1.40 -13.19 -19.81
C PHE A 82 1.54 -14.73 -19.81
N ASP A 83 2.24 -15.29 -20.80
CA ASP A 83 2.56 -16.72 -20.84
C ASP A 83 3.53 -17.06 -19.69
N PRO A 84 3.24 -18.06 -18.83
CA PRO A 84 4.13 -18.46 -17.74
C PRO A 84 5.57 -18.75 -18.18
N ARG A 85 5.77 -19.28 -19.39
CA ARG A 85 7.11 -19.56 -19.94
C ARG A 85 7.88 -18.29 -20.27
N ASP A 86 7.19 -17.26 -20.78
CA ASP A 86 7.79 -15.94 -21.04
C ASP A 86 8.25 -15.29 -19.72
N ILE A 87 7.44 -15.39 -18.68
CA ILE A 87 7.78 -14.91 -17.32
C ILE A 87 9.05 -15.59 -16.81
N GLU A 88 9.11 -16.92 -16.87
CA GLU A 88 10.25 -17.69 -16.35
C GLU A 88 11.55 -17.39 -17.11
N GLN A 89 11.50 -17.32 -18.43
CA GLN A 89 12.67 -17.12 -19.27
C GLN A 89 13.24 -15.69 -19.17
N HIS A 90 12.37 -14.69 -19.00
CA HIS A 90 12.78 -13.28 -19.08
C HIS A 90 12.74 -12.52 -17.75
N LYS A 91 12.66 -13.24 -16.62
CA LYS A 91 12.71 -12.66 -15.27
C LYS A 91 13.96 -11.81 -15.03
N GLY A 92 15.14 -12.29 -15.43
CA GLY A 92 16.40 -11.56 -15.27
C GLY A 92 16.40 -10.23 -16.02
N MET A 93 15.94 -10.25 -17.28
CA MET A 93 15.81 -9.04 -18.11
C MET A 93 14.81 -8.05 -17.51
N SER A 94 13.72 -8.55 -16.93
CA SER A 94 12.71 -7.74 -16.24
C SER A 94 13.24 -7.06 -14.98
N ILE A 95 14.16 -7.69 -14.25
CA ILE A 95 14.82 -7.09 -13.08
C ILE A 95 15.77 -5.96 -13.51
N LEU A 96 16.56 -6.20 -14.56
CA LEU A 96 17.51 -5.20 -15.11
C LEU A 96 16.82 -3.90 -15.51
N ALA A 97 15.55 -3.97 -15.93
CA ALA A 97 14.75 -2.81 -16.30
C ALA A 97 14.69 -1.72 -15.23
N TYR A 98 14.82 -2.06 -13.96
CA TYR A 98 14.69 -1.12 -12.85
C TYR A 98 16.01 -0.48 -12.41
N PHE A 99 17.14 -0.83 -13.04
CA PHE A 99 18.46 -0.25 -12.74
C PHE A 99 18.79 0.96 -13.62
N GLY A 100 17.88 1.92 -13.70
CA GLY A 100 18.10 3.19 -14.39
C GLY A 100 18.47 3.00 -15.88
N PRO A 101 19.62 3.49 -16.35
CA PRO A 101 20.04 3.35 -17.76
C PRO A 101 20.15 1.90 -18.25
N LEU A 102 20.32 0.92 -17.35
CA LEU A 102 20.36 -0.50 -17.73
C LEU A 102 19.06 -0.99 -18.37
N VAL A 103 17.95 -0.23 -18.25
CA VAL A 103 16.70 -0.51 -18.95
C VAL A 103 16.83 -0.63 -20.47
N LEU A 104 17.86 -0.01 -21.07
CA LEU A 104 18.12 -0.17 -22.50
C LEU A 104 18.48 -1.60 -22.88
N ILE A 105 19.08 -2.36 -21.96
CA ILE A 105 19.48 -3.76 -22.20
C ILE A 105 18.24 -4.65 -22.47
N PRO A 106 17.24 -4.77 -21.58
CA PRO A 106 16.05 -5.56 -21.87
C PRO A 106 15.20 -5.01 -23.00
N ILE A 107 15.18 -3.70 -23.24
CA ILE A 107 14.50 -3.11 -24.41
C ILE A 107 15.08 -3.67 -25.72
N LEU A 108 16.40 -3.82 -25.82
CA LEU A 108 17.08 -4.23 -27.04
C LEU A 108 17.22 -5.76 -27.14
N ALA A 109 17.51 -6.43 -26.02
CA ALA A 109 17.84 -7.86 -25.99
C ALA A 109 16.63 -8.78 -25.72
N ALA A 110 15.54 -8.27 -25.15
CA ALA A 110 14.32 -9.04 -24.86
C ALA A 110 13.08 -8.43 -25.55
N LYS A 111 13.26 -7.85 -26.73
CA LYS A 111 12.23 -7.14 -27.51
C LYS A 111 11.02 -8.00 -27.92
N ASP A 112 11.17 -9.33 -27.90
CA ASP A 112 10.13 -10.28 -28.29
C ASP A 112 9.36 -10.83 -27.07
N SER A 113 9.76 -10.46 -25.85
CA SER A 113 9.11 -10.88 -24.60
C SER A 113 8.10 -9.83 -24.11
N PRO A 114 6.78 -10.11 -24.15
CA PRO A 114 5.79 -9.19 -23.61
C PRO A 114 6.04 -8.86 -22.13
N PHE A 115 6.43 -9.84 -21.31
CA PHE A 115 6.70 -9.64 -19.89
C PHE A 115 7.93 -8.76 -19.65
N ALA A 116 9.04 -9.01 -20.34
CA ALA A 116 10.23 -8.17 -20.23
C ALA A 116 9.95 -6.73 -20.67
N ARG A 117 9.15 -6.54 -21.72
CA ARG A 117 8.77 -5.22 -22.22
C ARG A 117 7.86 -4.48 -21.26
N TYR A 118 6.96 -5.19 -20.58
CA TYR A 118 6.14 -4.62 -19.51
C TYR A 118 7.01 -4.00 -18.40
N HIS A 119 7.97 -4.76 -17.88
CA HIS A 119 8.89 -4.25 -16.86
C HIS A 119 9.85 -3.19 -17.40
N SER A 120 10.31 -3.33 -18.65
CA SER A 120 11.11 -2.32 -19.35
C SER A 120 10.37 -1.00 -19.51
N ASN A 121 9.07 -1.03 -19.79
CA ASN A 121 8.27 0.17 -19.88
C ASN A 121 8.20 0.92 -18.54
N GLN A 122 7.94 0.19 -17.45
CA GLN A 122 7.89 0.76 -16.11
C GLN A 122 9.26 1.28 -15.66
N GLY A 123 10.32 0.49 -15.88
CA GLY A 123 11.69 0.87 -15.61
C GLY A 123 12.15 2.10 -16.39
N LEU A 124 11.75 2.21 -17.67
CA LEU A 124 12.10 3.35 -18.52
C LEU A 124 11.41 4.60 -18.05
N LEU A 125 10.12 4.51 -17.71
CA LEU A 125 9.35 5.62 -17.19
C LEU A 125 9.93 6.12 -15.85
N LEU A 126 10.35 5.18 -14.98
CA LEU A 126 11.03 5.50 -13.74
C LEU A 126 12.40 6.17 -13.98
N CYS A 127 13.18 5.66 -14.95
CA CYS A 127 14.47 6.22 -15.34
C CYS A 127 14.31 7.66 -15.88
N ILE A 128 13.33 7.91 -16.75
CA ILE A 128 13.01 9.24 -17.26
C ILE A 128 12.61 10.18 -16.11
N ALA A 129 11.74 9.73 -15.20
CA ALA A 129 11.33 10.52 -14.05
C ALA A 129 12.53 10.87 -13.14
N CYS A 130 13.45 9.94 -12.90
CA CYS A 130 14.69 10.18 -12.18
C CYS A 130 15.56 11.25 -12.86
N ILE A 131 15.73 11.18 -14.18
CA ILE A 131 16.53 12.15 -14.95
C ILE A 131 15.91 13.55 -14.86
N ILE A 132 14.59 13.66 -15.09
CA ILE A 132 13.87 14.94 -15.00
C ILE A 132 14.04 15.54 -13.59
N TYR A 133 13.82 14.74 -12.55
CA TYR A 133 14.00 15.18 -11.17
C TYR A 133 15.45 15.61 -10.90
N GLY A 134 16.44 14.83 -11.33
CA GLY A 134 17.86 15.12 -11.13
C GLY A 134 18.31 16.43 -11.80
N ILE A 135 17.82 16.71 -13.02
CA ILE A 135 18.07 17.98 -13.72
C ILE A 135 17.43 19.14 -12.95
N ALA A 136 16.15 19.03 -12.60
CA ALA A 136 15.44 20.06 -11.84
C ALA A 136 16.11 20.34 -10.48
N TYR A 137 16.51 19.28 -9.77
CA TYR A 137 17.22 19.36 -8.51
C TYR A 137 18.59 20.04 -8.67
N SER A 138 19.35 19.68 -9.71
CA SER A 138 20.67 20.27 -9.98
C SER A 138 20.57 21.78 -10.26
N ILE A 139 19.58 22.20 -11.05
CA ILE A 139 19.32 23.63 -11.33
C ILE A 139 18.93 24.36 -10.04
N LEU A 140 17.96 23.83 -9.29
CA LEU A 140 17.51 24.43 -8.03
C LEU A 140 18.67 24.57 -7.03
N SER A 141 19.46 23.50 -6.87
CA SER A 141 20.64 23.47 -6.01
C SER A 141 21.67 24.52 -6.43
N GLY A 142 21.95 24.63 -7.73
CA GLY A 142 22.89 25.62 -8.27
C GLY A 142 22.44 27.06 -7.99
N VAL A 143 21.16 27.36 -8.20
CA VAL A 143 20.58 28.69 -7.94
C VAL A 143 20.64 29.04 -6.45
N ILE A 144 20.23 28.13 -5.56
CA ILE A 144 20.25 28.38 -4.12
C ILE A 144 21.68 28.57 -3.61
N LEU A 145 22.62 27.75 -4.07
CA LEU A 145 24.04 27.86 -3.69
C LEU A 145 24.63 29.20 -4.15
N ALA A 146 24.26 29.68 -5.34
CA ALA A 146 24.67 30.99 -5.85
C ALA A 146 24.12 32.17 -5.02
N ILE A 147 22.93 32.03 -4.43
CA ILE A 147 22.33 33.06 -3.55
C ILE A 147 22.97 33.03 -2.17
N SER A 148 23.00 31.85 -1.52
CA SER A 148 23.63 31.70 -0.21
C SER A 148 23.85 30.23 0.12
N TRP A 149 25.10 29.87 0.42
CA TRP A 149 25.43 28.54 0.91
C TRP A 149 24.69 28.16 2.21
N ARG A 150 24.29 29.13 3.04
CA ARG A 150 23.53 28.86 4.27
C ARG A 150 22.12 28.32 4.01
N LEU A 151 21.54 28.54 2.83
CA LEU A 151 20.21 28.05 2.46
C LEU A 151 20.26 26.63 1.89
N TYR A 152 21.45 26.05 1.72
CA TYR A 152 21.63 24.74 1.11
C TYR A 152 20.93 23.60 1.88
N PHE A 153 20.73 23.76 3.21
CA PHE A 153 20.02 22.76 4.01
C PHE A 153 18.58 22.52 3.50
N VAL A 154 17.91 23.54 2.95
CA VAL A 154 16.55 23.41 2.41
C VAL A 154 16.53 22.49 1.20
N VAL A 155 17.55 22.62 0.33
CA VAL A 155 17.73 21.78 -0.86
C VAL A 155 18.03 20.33 -0.47
N SER A 156 18.75 20.11 0.63
CA SER A 156 19.03 18.77 1.14
C SER A 156 17.73 18.01 1.48
N ILE A 157 16.74 18.67 2.09
CA ILE A 157 15.44 18.06 2.41
C ILE A 157 14.65 17.68 1.15
N ILE A 158 14.62 18.57 0.15
CA ILE A 158 13.95 18.30 -1.14
C ILE A 158 14.60 17.09 -1.82
N GLY A 159 15.93 16.92 -1.68
CA GLY A 159 16.69 15.78 -2.20
C GLY A 159 16.17 14.41 -1.71
N LEU A 160 15.58 14.36 -0.52
CA LEU A 160 15.01 13.13 0.04
C LEU A 160 13.84 12.58 -0.78
N ILE A 161 13.14 13.43 -1.55
CA ILE A 161 12.08 13.00 -2.47
C ILE A 161 12.64 12.02 -3.51
N GLY A 162 13.92 12.13 -3.87
CA GLY A 162 14.59 11.19 -4.76
C GLY A 162 14.52 9.73 -4.27
N PHE A 163 14.40 9.50 -2.96
CA PHE A 163 14.26 8.16 -2.38
C PHE A 163 12.96 7.46 -2.80
N VAL A 164 11.90 8.22 -3.14
CA VAL A 164 10.64 7.65 -3.65
C VAL A 164 10.89 6.86 -4.92
N PHE A 165 11.76 7.33 -5.81
CA PHE A 165 12.09 6.58 -7.03
C PHE A 165 12.80 5.27 -6.74
N ALA A 166 13.71 5.25 -5.75
CA ALA A 166 14.38 4.03 -5.31
C ALA A 166 13.37 3.02 -4.73
N VAL A 167 12.40 3.49 -3.93
CA VAL A 167 11.32 2.64 -3.40
C VAL A 167 10.46 2.06 -4.53
N LEU A 168 10.07 2.88 -5.52
CA LEU A 168 9.33 2.39 -6.70
C LEU A 168 10.15 1.38 -7.50
N ALA A 169 11.46 1.58 -7.67
CA ALA A 169 12.35 0.62 -8.33
C ALA A 169 12.34 -0.72 -7.58
N VAL A 170 12.47 -0.70 -6.25
CA VAL A 170 12.44 -1.91 -5.43
C VAL A 170 11.10 -2.64 -5.54
N ILE A 171 9.97 -1.93 -5.49
CA ILE A 171 8.64 -2.53 -5.70
C ILE A 171 8.57 -3.20 -7.08
N GLY A 172 9.12 -2.56 -8.11
CA GLY A 172 9.18 -3.09 -9.48
C GLY A 172 10.02 -4.35 -9.58
N ILE A 173 11.19 -4.36 -8.92
CA ILE A 173 12.07 -5.53 -8.82
C ILE A 173 11.36 -6.67 -8.10
N LEU A 174 10.68 -6.41 -6.97
CA LEU A 174 9.92 -7.43 -6.25
C LEU A 174 8.81 -8.01 -7.11
N ASN A 175 8.11 -7.18 -7.89
CA ASN A 175 7.12 -7.66 -8.86
C ASN A 175 7.78 -8.56 -9.91
N ALA A 176 8.89 -8.14 -10.52
CA ALA A 176 9.61 -8.92 -11.53
C ALA A 176 10.14 -10.27 -10.98
N VAL A 177 10.78 -10.26 -9.80
CA VAL A 177 11.28 -11.47 -9.12
C VAL A 177 10.15 -12.47 -8.86
N ASN A 178 8.97 -11.97 -8.49
CA ASN A 178 7.78 -12.80 -8.25
C ASN A 178 6.99 -13.12 -9.52
N GLY A 179 7.46 -12.72 -10.71
CA GLY A 179 6.77 -12.97 -11.97
C GLY A 179 5.46 -12.20 -12.12
N ARG A 180 5.31 -11.08 -11.42
CA ARG A 180 4.09 -10.27 -11.39
C ARG A 180 4.19 -9.07 -12.31
N ALA A 181 3.25 -8.95 -13.23
CA ALA A 181 3.06 -7.75 -14.05
C ALA A 181 2.07 -6.79 -13.37
N LYS A 182 2.47 -6.26 -12.21
CA LYS A 182 1.71 -5.29 -11.43
C LYS A 182 2.28 -3.88 -11.58
N GLU A 183 1.38 -2.92 -11.76
CA GLU A 183 1.74 -1.53 -12.02
C GLU A 183 2.37 -0.87 -10.79
N LEU A 184 3.42 -0.09 -10.99
CA LEU A 184 3.99 0.75 -9.95
C LEU A 184 3.00 1.85 -9.55
N PRO A 185 2.90 2.18 -8.25
CA PRO A 185 2.18 3.36 -7.80
C PRO A 185 2.65 4.60 -8.56
N LEU A 186 1.72 5.53 -8.80
CA LEU A 186 1.92 6.82 -9.49
C LEU A 186 2.24 6.75 -11.00
N ILE A 187 3.15 5.88 -11.42
CA ILE A 187 3.69 5.90 -12.79
C ILE A 187 3.29 4.68 -13.65
N GLY A 188 2.85 3.58 -13.02
CA GLY A 188 2.64 2.31 -13.71
C GLY A 188 1.54 2.29 -14.77
N LYS A 189 0.73 3.35 -14.90
CA LYS A 189 -0.39 3.45 -15.85
C LYS A 189 0.01 3.86 -17.27
N TYR A 190 1.18 4.47 -17.44
CA TYR A 190 1.61 4.99 -18.75
C TYR A 190 2.32 3.91 -19.56
N ARG A 191 2.20 3.97 -20.88
CA ARG A 191 2.80 3.02 -21.84
C ARG A 191 3.57 3.79 -22.91
N LEU A 192 4.90 3.68 -22.85
CA LEU A 192 5.86 4.19 -23.84
C LEU A 192 6.27 3.09 -24.83
N LEU A 193 6.40 1.85 -24.35
CA LEU A 193 6.70 0.68 -25.18
C LEU A 193 5.38 -0.01 -25.54
N LYS A 194 5.14 -0.22 -26.84
CA LYS A 194 3.98 -0.94 -27.39
C LYS A 194 4.38 -2.33 -27.81
#